data_AF-A0AAW8R8G7-F1
#
_entry.id   AF-A0AAW8R8G7-F1
#
_cell.length_a   1.000
_cell.length_b   1.000
_cell.length_c   1.000
_cell.angle_alpha   90.00
_cell.angle_beta   90.00
_cell.angle_gamma   90.00
#
_symmetry.space_group_name_H-M   'P 1'
#
loop_
_entity.id
_entity.type
_entity.pdbx_description
1 polymer ?
#
loop_
_entity_poly.entity_id
_entity_poly.type
_entity_poly.pdbx_seq_one_letter_code
_entity_poly.pdbx_strand_id
1 'polypeptide(L)'
;MKMQSQENRKTALVLGGGGARGSYQIGVWQGLLELGIDFQVVTGTSVGALNGGLIVQGDYEAAREMWEAIETNHVLDIDFSGNIVDFKGYRKVVSQFLLDAFRNKGISANPLKTNIIDPLLDEERMRHRGIEFGIAMTEFPTMRSASFFLDEIPKGFVNLYLLGSASFFPMMQPTKIGTKSYVDGGYHDNIPIDLAIKKGATDFIVVDVKGPGITRRVKVPTGATVCELSSKWSLGTILLFDGARSELNIGLGYLETLKAYGKLQGSWYSFENDSFKAHQKIFYETTRKLIHSDKESFLTSYLTDKDTQRFLLKKLRLSFKGRVGKRELSFAIHELTGKMLRINPVKIYSFDEFNQAVITKFEKIASQIDSTTLFELDESNRIYSGDEWLAAYSEMLPFISNVKMTVYFLEQLEQHQASLLQSKRKQFLIERKPIAFLMAVYLYQLKKNCYQH
;
A
#
# COMPACT_ATOMS: atom_id res chain seq x y z
N MET A 1 -22.16 -6.88 -35.35
CA MET A 1 -21.62 -7.20 -34.01
C MET A 1 -22.18 -6.16 -33.06
N LYS A 2 -23.22 -6.49 -32.28
CA LYS A 2 -23.96 -5.51 -31.47
C LYS A 2 -23.13 -5.13 -30.24
N MET A 3 -22.82 -3.85 -30.08
CA MET A 3 -22.47 -3.26 -28.79
C MET A 3 -23.54 -3.68 -27.78
N GLN A 4 -23.16 -4.36 -26.70
CA GLN A 4 -24.06 -4.52 -25.55
C GLN A 4 -24.42 -3.12 -25.05
N SER A 5 -25.72 -2.86 -24.89
CA SER A 5 -26.22 -1.62 -24.29
C SER A 5 -25.70 -1.49 -22.85
N GLN A 6 -25.51 -0.25 -22.41
CA GLN A 6 -25.05 0.11 -21.06
C GLN A 6 -25.93 -0.50 -19.93
N GLU A 7 -27.16 -0.92 -20.24
CA GLU A 7 -28.16 -1.45 -19.29
C GLU A 7 -27.89 -2.87 -18.76
N ASN A 8 -26.92 -3.62 -19.30
CA ASN A 8 -26.63 -5.00 -18.88
C ASN A 8 -25.22 -5.21 -18.28
N ARG A 9 -24.56 -4.13 -17.85
CA ARG A 9 -23.23 -4.25 -17.22
C ARG A 9 -23.37 -4.71 -15.77
N LYS A 10 -22.65 -5.76 -15.41
CA LYS A 10 -22.62 -6.30 -14.04
C LYS A 10 -21.23 -6.08 -13.45
N THR A 11 -21.16 -5.26 -12.40
CA THR A 11 -19.89 -4.90 -11.75
C THR A 11 -19.60 -5.88 -10.62
N ALA A 12 -18.36 -6.36 -10.59
CA ALA A 12 -17.83 -7.22 -9.53
C ALA A 12 -16.76 -6.49 -8.72
N LEU A 13 -16.84 -6.62 -7.40
CA LEU A 13 -15.76 -6.30 -6.48
C LEU A 13 -15.02 -7.59 -6.10
N VAL A 14 -13.76 -7.71 -6.54
CA VAL A 14 -12.92 -8.89 -6.33
C VAL A 14 -11.86 -8.57 -5.29
N LEU A 15 -11.90 -9.25 -4.15
CA LEU A 15 -11.10 -8.95 -2.97
C LEU A 15 -10.02 -10.02 -2.75
N GLY A 16 -8.76 -9.62 -2.89
CA GLY A 16 -7.63 -10.52 -2.71
C GLY A 16 -7.38 -10.94 -1.26
N GLY A 17 -6.75 -12.10 -1.06
CA GLY A 17 -6.25 -12.51 0.26
C GLY A 17 -5.02 -11.72 0.70
N GLY A 18 -4.74 -11.68 2.01
CA GLY A 18 -3.61 -10.92 2.58
C GLY A 18 -3.56 -10.68 4.09
N GLY A 19 -4.40 -11.36 4.90
CA GLY A 19 -4.41 -11.22 6.36
C GLY A 19 -4.64 -9.78 6.82
N ALA A 20 -3.81 -9.27 7.74
CA ALA A 20 -3.91 -7.92 8.29
C ALA A 20 -3.88 -6.78 7.25
N ARG A 21 -3.37 -7.04 6.04
CA ARG A 21 -3.41 -6.08 4.93
C ARG A 21 -4.81 -5.82 4.39
N GLY A 22 -5.79 -6.64 4.77
CA GLY A 22 -7.18 -6.52 4.37
C GLY A 22 -7.85 -5.21 4.78
N SER A 23 -7.35 -4.51 5.80
CA SER A 23 -7.81 -3.15 6.19
C SER A 23 -7.86 -2.18 5.00
N TYR A 24 -6.94 -2.31 4.04
CA TYR A 24 -6.95 -1.53 2.80
C TYR A 24 -8.26 -1.65 2.01
N GLN A 25 -8.88 -2.83 2.01
CA GLN A 25 -10.12 -3.09 1.26
C GLN A 25 -11.31 -2.32 1.84
N ILE A 26 -11.31 -2.03 3.14
CA ILE A 26 -12.33 -1.20 3.78
C ILE A 26 -12.21 0.26 3.34
N GLY A 27 -10.98 0.75 3.18
CA GLY A 27 -10.72 2.03 2.53
C GLY A 27 -11.23 2.10 1.09
N VAL A 28 -10.99 1.04 0.32
CA VAL A 28 -11.53 0.95 -1.04
C VAL A 28 -13.05 1.01 -1.01
N TRP A 29 -13.68 0.25 -0.12
CA TRP A 29 -15.13 0.26 0.03
C TRP A 29 -15.66 1.66 0.39
N GLN A 30 -15.01 2.37 1.30
CA GLN A 30 -15.33 3.77 1.63
C GLN A 30 -15.32 4.66 0.37
N GLY A 31 -14.26 4.59 -0.43
CA GLY A 31 -14.14 5.38 -1.65
C GLY A 31 -15.22 5.04 -2.68
N LEU A 32 -15.57 3.76 -2.82
CA LEU A 32 -16.66 3.33 -3.72
C LEU A 32 -18.02 3.84 -3.25
N LEU A 33 -18.29 3.82 -1.94
CA LEU A 33 -19.52 4.37 -1.35
C LEU A 33 -19.63 5.87 -1.61
N GLU A 34 -18.57 6.64 -1.37
CA GLU A 34 -18.56 8.09 -1.62
C GLU A 34 -18.79 8.44 -3.10
N LEU A 35 -18.25 7.62 -4.00
CA LEU A 35 -18.40 7.79 -5.44
C LEU A 35 -19.76 7.30 -5.98
N GLY A 36 -20.58 6.65 -5.15
CA GLY A 36 -21.85 6.05 -5.58
C GLY A 36 -21.66 4.90 -6.56
N ILE A 37 -20.58 4.11 -6.41
CA ILE A 37 -20.26 2.98 -7.28
C ILE A 37 -20.81 1.69 -6.68
N ASP A 38 -21.86 1.16 -7.30
CA ASP A 38 -22.49 -0.10 -6.92
C ASP A 38 -21.86 -1.31 -7.62
N PHE A 39 -22.01 -2.48 -6.99
CA PHE A 39 -21.60 -3.78 -7.51
C PHE A 39 -22.65 -4.85 -7.21
N GLN A 40 -22.79 -5.81 -8.11
CA GLN A 40 -23.78 -6.89 -8.03
C GLN A 40 -23.12 -8.25 -7.73
N VAL A 41 -21.79 -8.30 -7.75
CA VAL A 41 -21.01 -9.48 -7.41
C VAL A 41 -19.88 -9.08 -6.47
N VAL A 42 -19.67 -9.85 -5.42
CA VAL A 42 -18.50 -9.76 -4.55
C VAL A 42 -17.83 -11.14 -4.52
N THR A 43 -16.53 -11.20 -4.74
CA THR A 43 -15.78 -12.44 -4.57
C THR A 43 -14.56 -12.19 -3.72
N GLY A 44 -14.19 -13.17 -2.89
CA GLY A 44 -13.13 -12.99 -1.93
C GLY A 44 -12.35 -14.25 -1.61
N THR A 45 -11.07 -14.07 -1.33
CA THR A 45 -10.17 -15.09 -0.79
C THR A 45 -9.66 -14.64 0.56
N SER A 46 -9.66 -15.50 1.59
CA SER A 46 -9.08 -15.20 2.91
C SER A 46 -9.72 -13.98 3.55
N VAL A 47 -8.92 -13.01 4.00
CA VAL A 47 -9.41 -11.72 4.48
C VAL A 47 -10.32 -11.00 3.46
N GLY A 48 -10.11 -11.22 2.15
CA GLY A 48 -10.99 -10.71 1.12
C GLY A 48 -12.38 -11.34 1.16
N ALA A 49 -12.50 -12.62 1.55
CA ALA A 49 -13.80 -13.24 1.82
C ALA A 49 -14.44 -12.67 3.08
N LEU A 50 -13.67 -12.49 4.16
CA LEU A 50 -14.14 -11.89 5.41
C LEU A 50 -14.71 -10.49 5.19
N ASN A 51 -13.92 -9.61 4.59
CA ASN A 51 -14.35 -8.26 4.22
C ASN A 51 -15.49 -8.31 3.18
N GLY A 52 -15.46 -9.26 2.26
CA GLY A 52 -16.54 -9.48 1.30
C GLY A 52 -17.87 -9.78 1.99
N GLY A 53 -17.88 -10.57 3.06
CA GLY A 53 -19.06 -10.80 3.90
C GLY A 53 -19.60 -9.51 4.52
N LEU A 54 -18.70 -8.71 5.13
CA LEU A 54 -19.03 -7.40 5.72
C LEU A 54 -19.58 -6.40 4.68
N ILE A 55 -19.02 -6.41 3.47
CA ILE A 55 -19.45 -5.58 2.34
C ILE A 55 -20.84 -6.01 1.84
N VAL A 56 -21.08 -7.33 1.75
CA VAL A 56 -22.35 -7.88 1.25
C VAL A 56 -23.49 -7.64 2.24
N GLN A 57 -23.26 -7.81 3.56
CA GLN A 57 -24.23 -7.35 4.55
C GLN A 57 -24.35 -5.83 4.56
N GLY A 58 -23.26 -5.15 4.18
CA GLY A 58 -23.11 -3.72 3.94
C GLY A 58 -23.32 -2.85 5.16
N ASP A 59 -22.60 -3.21 6.23
CA ASP A 59 -22.42 -2.41 7.44
C ASP A 59 -20.98 -1.85 7.47
N TYR A 60 -20.80 -0.66 6.88
CA TYR A 60 -19.47 -0.07 6.73
C TYR A 60 -18.86 0.35 8.07
N GLU A 61 -19.66 0.95 8.94
CA GLU A 61 -19.16 1.43 10.24
C GLU A 61 -18.71 0.26 11.13
N ALA A 62 -19.49 -0.83 11.20
CA ALA A 62 -19.08 -2.01 11.94
C ALA A 62 -17.77 -2.62 11.41
N ALA A 63 -17.57 -2.61 10.09
CA ALA A 63 -16.33 -3.08 9.49
C ALA A 63 -15.14 -2.15 9.81
N ARG A 64 -15.35 -0.83 9.73
CA ARG A 64 -14.33 0.18 10.05
C ARG A 64 -13.91 0.11 11.51
N GLU A 65 -14.87 0.10 12.43
CA GLU A 65 -14.62 0.02 13.88
C GLU A 65 -13.87 -1.26 14.26
N MET A 66 -14.23 -2.41 13.68
CA MET A 66 -13.50 -3.65 13.90
C MET A 66 -12.03 -3.54 13.49
N TRP A 67 -11.75 -3.00 12.30
CA TRP A 67 -10.38 -2.85 11.82
C TRP A 67 -9.57 -1.81 12.61
N GLU A 68 -10.21 -0.74 13.09
CA GLU A 68 -9.56 0.27 13.93
C GLU A 68 -9.21 -0.28 15.33
N ALA A 69 -9.98 -1.25 15.84
CA ALA A 69 -9.76 -1.88 17.14
C ALA A 69 -9.02 -3.24 17.07
N ILE A 70 -8.61 -3.68 15.87
CA ILE A 70 -8.07 -5.04 15.72
C ILE A 70 -6.67 -5.17 16.34
N GLU A 71 -6.48 -6.27 17.05
CA GLU A 71 -5.22 -6.68 17.63
C GLU A 71 -4.94 -8.15 17.26
N THR A 72 -3.69 -8.58 17.38
CA THR A 72 -3.33 -9.93 16.90
C THR A 72 -3.98 -11.05 17.73
N ASN A 73 -4.18 -10.83 19.03
CA ASN A 73 -4.90 -11.75 19.93
C ASN A 73 -6.41 -11.87 19.62
N HIS A 74 -7.01 -10.88 18.94
CA HIS A 74 -8.39 -10.97 18.47
C HIS A 74 -8.54 -12.01 17.35
N VAL A 75 -7.45 -12.29 16.61
CA VAL A 75 -7.45 -13.20 15.45
C VAL A 75 -6.83 -14.55 15.77
N LEU A 76 -5.71 -14.56 16.51
CA LEU A 76 -4.87 -15.73 16.73
C LEU A 76 -4.67 -15.96 18.23
N ASP A 77 -4.72 -17.23 18.64
CA ASP A 77 -4.54 -17.63 20.05
C ASP A 77 -3.06 -17.57 20.45
N ILE A 78 -2.56 -16.35 20.68
CA ILE A 78 -1.17 -16.04 20.99
C ILE A 78 -1.11 -14.92 22.02
N ASP A 79 -0.29 -15.13 23.05
CA ASP A 79 -0.02 -14.13 24.07
C ASP A 79 1.11 -13.18 23.63
N PHE A 80 0.75 -11.94 23.28
CA PHE A 80 1.69 -10.89 22.92
C PHE A 80 2.09 -10.07 24.16
N SER A 81 3.10 -10.54 24.88
CA SER A 81 3.59 -9.86 26.11
C SER A 81 4.72 -8.84 25.86
N GLY A 82 4.87 -8.27 24.66
CA GLY A 82 5.99 -7.36 24.36
C GLY A 82 5.71 -6.26 23.35
N ASN A 83 6.08 -5.03 23.70
CA ASN A 83 6.04 -3.87 22.80
C ASN A 83 7.11 -4.02 21.70
N ILE A 84 6.70 -3.94 20.43
CA ILE A 84 7.61 -3.93 19.27
C ILE A 84 8.18 -2.52 19.10
N VAL A 85 9.25 -2.22 19.84
CA VAL A 85 9.91 -0.90 19.83
C VAL A 85 11.10 -0.82 18.87
N ASP A 86 11.64 -1.96 18.43
CA ASP A 86 12.79 -2.03 17.52
C ASP A 86 12.72 -3.24 16.57
N PHE A 87 13.66 -3.31 15.62
CA PHE A 87 13.75 -4.42 14.68
C PHE A 87 14.05 -5.77 15.35
N LYS A 88 14.76 -5.78 16.48
CA LYS A 88 15.07 -7.02 17.22
C LYS A 88 13.81 -7.60 17.85
N GLY A 89 12.97 -6.75 18.45
CA GLY A 89 11.66 -7.08 18.99
C GLY A 89 10.73 -7.61 17.90
N TYR A 90 10.66 -6.92 16.75
CA TYR A 90 9.91 -7.40 15.58
C TYR A 90 10.34 -8.83 15.18
N ARG A 91 11.66 -9.07 15.04
CA ARG A 91 12.17 -10.39 14.67
C ARG A 91 11.85 -11.45 15.72
N LYS A 92 11.98 -11.12 17.01
CA LYS A 92 11.64 -12.03 18.11
C LYS A 92 10.18 -12.47 18.02
N VAL A 93 9.27 -11.52 17.82
CA VAL A 93 7.83 -11.77 17.68
C VAL A 93 7.55 -12.69 16.49
N VAL A 94 8.07 -12.34 15.30
CA VAL A 94 7.86 -13.16 14.09
C VAL A 94 8.46 -14.57 14.24
N SER A 95 9.62 -14.70 14.88
CA SER A 95 10.23 -16.02 15.13
C SER A 95 9.42 -16.86 16.13
N GLN A 96 8.90 -16.24 17.20
CA GLN A 96 8.05 -16.93 18.17
C GLN A 96 6.78 -17.44 17.51
N PHE A 97 6.14 -16.60 16.69
CA PHE A 97 4.98 -16.96 15.88
C PHE A 97 5.20 -18.22 15.04
N LEU A 98 6.32 -18.27 14.30
CA LEU A 98 6.67 -19.42 13.46
C LEU A 98 6.91 -20.69 14.29
N LEU A 99 7.53 -20.56 15.46
CA LEU A 99 7.80 -21.69 16.36
C LEU A 99 6.51 -22.27 16.94
N ASP A 100 5.58 -21.42 17.37
CA ASP A 100 4.32 -21.86 17.98
C ASP A 100 3.40 -22.49 16.92
N ALA A 101 3.33 -21.90 15.73
CA ALA A 101 2.65 -22.50 14.59
C ALA A 101 3.21 -23.89 14.26
N PHE A 102 4.53 -24.06 14.26
CA PHE A 102 5.15 -25.36 14.01
C PHE A 102 4.85 -26.37 15.13
N ARG A 103 5.01 -25.97 16.40
CA ARG A 103 4.78 -26.84 17.58
C ARG A 103 3.34 -27.34 17.66
N ASN A 104 2.38 -26.47 17.35
CA ASN A 104 0.94 -26.74 17.50
C ASN A 104 0.27 -27.23 16.21
N LYS A 105 1.03 -27.46 15.12
CA LYS A 105 0.53 -27.81 13.78
C LYS A 105 -0.49 -26.78 13.24
N GLY A 106 -0.20 -25.51 13.47
CA GLY A 106 -1.07 -24.37 13.24
C GLY A 106 -1.58 -23.80 14.55
N ILE A 107 -1.69 -22.48 14.59
CA ILE A 107 -2.28 -21.73 15.69
C ILE A 107 -3.81 -21.78 15.54
N SER A 108 -4.52 -21.88 16.65
CA SER A 108 -5.97 -21.90 16.63
C SER A 108 -6.50 -20.57 16.09
N ALA A 109 -7.41 -20.67 15.12
CA ALA A 109 -8.16 -19.54 14.58
C ALA A 109 -9.51 -19.33 15.29
N ASN A 110 -9.72 -19.99 16.44
CA ASN A 110 -10.94 -19.81 17.23
C ASN A 110 -11.18 -18.34 17.61
N PRO A 111 -10.16 -17.54 18.02
CA PRO A 111 -10.37 -16.12 18.31
C PRO A 111 -10.93 -15.35 17.11
N LEU A 112 -10.41 -15.57 15.90
CA LEU A 112 -10.99 -14.98 14.68
C LEU A 112 -12.47 -15.32 14.54
N LYS A 113 -12.86 -16.57 14.79
CA LYS A 113 -14.27 -16.97 14.74
C LYS A 113 -15.11 -16.28 15.82
N THR A 114 -14.69 -16.38 17.08
CA THR A 114 -15.51 -15.96 18.24
C THR A 114 -15.52 -14.46 18.46
N ASN A 115 -14.42 -13.77 18.16
CA ASN A 115 -14.24 -12.36 18.47
C ASN A 115 -14.57 -11.45 17.28
N ILE A 116 -14.52 -11.98 16.04
CA ILE A 116 -14.70 -11.18 14.83
C ILE A 116 -15.85 -11.72 13.97
N ILE A 117 -15.77 -12.99 13.52
CA ILE A 117 -16.75 -13.50 12.55
C ILE A 117 -18.15 -13.60 13.18
N ASP A 118 -18.30 -14.35 14.27
CA ASP A 118 -19.62 -14.60 14.87
C ASP A 118 -20.31 -13.32 15.36
N PRO A 119 -19.62 -12.34 16.00
CA PRO A 119 -20.28 -11.12 16.48
C PRO A 119 -20.68 -10.12 15.39
N LEU A 120 -19.96 -10.11 14.26
CA LEU A 120 -20.17 -9.10 13.20
C LEU A 120 -21.00 -9.59 12.02
N LEU A 121 -21.06 -10.91 11.80
CA LEU A 121 -21.72 -11.49 10.64
C LEU A 121 -23.24 -11.53 10.82
N ASP A 122 -23.96 -10.85 9.94
CA ASP A 122 -25.41 -10.95 9.79
C ASP A 122 -25.76 -11.69 8.49
N GLU A 123 -25.87 -13.01 8.58
CA GLU A 123 -26.15 -13.87 7.42
C GLU A 123 -27.51 -13.57 6.75
N GLU A 124 -28.54 -13.22 7.53
CA GLU A 124 -29.85 -12.90 6.98
C GLU A 124 -29.79 -11.59 6.18
N ARG A 125 -29.07 -10.58 6.68
CA ARG A 125 -28.84 -9.34 5.93
C ARG A 125 -28.05 -9.58 4.64
N MET A 126 -27.03 -10.45 4.67
CA MET A 126 -26.30 -10.83 3.46
C MET A 126 -27.22 -11.45 2.40
N ARG A 127 -28.08 -12.39 2.80
CA ARG A 127 -28.96 -13.13 1.88
C ARG A 127 -30.07 -12.26 1.29
N HIS A 128 -30.53 -11.22 2.00
CA HIS A 128 -31.57 -10.32 1.51
C HIS A 128 -31.05 -9.20 0.59
N ARG A 129 -29.74 -8.91 0.58
CA ARG A 129 -29.16 -7.78 -0.15
C ARG A 129 -29.15 -7.95 -1.68
N GLY A 130 -29.32 -9.18 -2.17
CA GLY A 130 -29.33 -9.48 -3.61
C GLY A 130 -27.98 -9.37 -4.31
N ILE A 131 -26.88 -9.34 -3.56
CA ILE A 131 -25.51 -9.36 -4.08
C ILE A 131 -25.03 -10.81 -4.18
N GLU A 132 -24.52 -11.20 -5.36
CA GLU A 132 -23.89 -12.50 -5.53
C GLU A 132 -22.57 -12.54 -4.77
N PHE A 133 -22.40 -13.48 -3.84
CA PHE A 133 -21.19 -13.56 -3.01
C PHE A 133 -20.48 -14.90 -3.19
N GLY A 134 -19.21 -14.87 -3.60
CA GLY A 134 -18.37 -16.06 -3.81
C GLY A 134 -17.15 -16.11 -2.89
N ILE A 135 -16.94 -17.25 -2.24
CA ILE A 135 -15.84 -17.51 -1.32
C ILE A 135 -14.89 -18.52 -1.97
N ALA A 136 -13.60 -18.17 -2.09
CA ALA A 136 -12.56 -19.08 -2.55
C ALA A 136 -11.87 -19.80 -1.38
N MET A 137 -11.64 -21.10 -1.52
CA MET A 137 -11.04 -21.98 -0.52
C MET A 137 -10.15 -23.04 -1.17
N THR A 138 -9.39 -23.76 -0.37
CA THR A 138 -8.62 -24.92 -0.82
C THR A 138 -8.96 -26.14 0.04
N GLU A 139 -9.34 -27.25 -0.58
CA GLU A 139 -9.59 -28.51 0.13
C GLU A 139 -8.26 -29.07 0.67
N PHE A 140 -8.24 -29.49 1.93
CA PHE A 140 -7.06 -30.05 2.60
C PHE A 140 -7.31 -31.51 3.02
N PRO A 141 -6.36 -32.44 2.80
CA PRO A 141 -4.99 -32.24 2.31
C PRO A 141 -4.83 -32.40 0.79
N THR A 142 -5.92 -32.57 0.03
CA THR A 142 -5.86 -32.81 -1.42
C THR A 142 -5.34 -31.60 -2.22
N MET A 143 -5.36 -30.40 -1.62
CA MET A 143 -4.97 -29.12 -2.19
C MET A 143 -5.73 -28.77 -3.47
N ARG A 144 -6.95 -29.30 -3.61
CA ARG A 144 -7.83 -28.99 -4.75
C ARG A 144 -8.54 -27.66 -4.52
N SER A 145 -8.77 -26.93 -5.60
CA SER A 145 -9.61 -25.72 -5.56
C SER A 145 -11.01 -26.04 -5.07
N ALA A 146 -11.49 -25.23 -4.14
CA ALA A 146 -12.88 -25.21 -3.72
C ALA A 146 -13.40 -23.77 -3.79
N SER A 147 -14.66 -23.60 -4.13
CA SER A 147 -15.32 -22.30 -4.11
C SER A 147 -16.79 -22.49 -3.85
N PHE A 148 -17.38 -21.59 -3.09
CA PHE A 148 -18.79 -21.67 -2.71
C PHE A 148 -19.44 -20.31 -2.88
N PHE A 149 -20.60 -20.28 -3.50
CA PHE A 149 -21.44 -19.09 -3.51
C PHE A 149 -22.40 -19.09 -2.31
N LEU A 150 -22.85 -17.91 -1.89
CA LEU A 150 -23.71 -17.75 -0.72
C LEU A 150 -25.02 -18.56 -0.81
N ASP A 151 -25.58 -18.69 -2.01
CA ASP A 151 -26.77 -19.50 -2.32
C ASP A 151 -26.52 -21.02 -2.18
N GLU A 152 -25.27 -21.46 -2.27
CA GLU A 152 -24.87 -22.86 -2.12
C GLU A 152 -24.54 -23.24 -0.66
N ILE A 153 -24.28 -22.25 0.19
CA ILE A 153 -23.90 -22.46 1.60
C ILE A 153 -25.16 -22.69 2.44
N PRO A 154 -25.22 -23.77 3.25
CA PRO A 154 -26.34 -23.99 4.17
C PRO A 154 -26.54 -22.84 5.16
N LYS A 155 -27.81 -22.53 5.48
CA LYS A 155 -28.13 -21.46 6.43
C LYS A 155 -27.46 -21.69 7.79
N GLY A 156 -26.82 -20.65 8.34
CA GLY A 156 -26.13 -20.68 9.63
C GLY A 156 -24.69 -21.21 9.58
N PHE A 157 -24.16 -21.48 8.39
CA PHE A 157 -22.78 -21.98 8.21
C PHE A 157 -21.84 -20.97 7.57
N VAL A 158 -22.29 -19.77 7.16
CA VAL A 158 -21.44 -18.81 6.42
C VAL A 158 -20.19 -18.45 7.22
N ASN A 159 -20.28 -18.32 8.54
CA ASN A 159 -19.14 -18.11 9.43
C ASN A 159 -18.04 -19.18 9.30
N LEU A 160 -18.40 -20.46 9.18
CA LEU A 160 -17.47 -21.58 9.02
C LEU A 160 -16.77 -21.55 7.65
N TYR A 161 -17.48 -21.19 6.59
CA TYR A 161 -16.89 -21.06 5.25
C TYR A 161 -15.94 -19.86 5.17
N LEU A 162 -16.31 -18.73 5.78
CA LEU A 162 -15.43 -17.57 5.93
C LEU A 162 -14.16 -17.91 6.72
N LEU A 163 -14.30 -18.62 7.85
CA LEU A 163 -13.17 -19.10 8.64
C LEU A 163 -12.25 -20.02 7.82
N GLY A 164 -12.82 -20.98 7.10
CA GLY A 164 -12.05 -21.89 6.26
C GLY A 164 -11.32 -21.20 5.11
N SER A 165 -11.91 -20.15 4.52
CA SER A 165 -11.24 -19.31 3.53
C SER A 165 -10.05 -18.54 4.11
N ALA A 166 -10.06 -18.22 5.41
CA ALA A 166 -9.01 -17.48 6.11
C ALA A 166 -7.99 -18.37 6.87
N SER A 167 -8.17 -19.69 6.88
CA SER A 167 -7.26 -20.65 7.55
C SER A 167 -5.92 -20.78 6.81
N PHE A 168 -4.97 -19.89 7.08
CA PHE A 168 -3.65 -19.84 6.44
C PHE A 168 -2.64 -20.89 6.99
N PHE A 169 -2.70 -22.13 6.50
CA PHE A 169 -1.81 -23.23 6.93
C PHE A 169 -0.34 -23.12 6.43
N PRO A 170 0.70 -23.37 7.22
CA PRO A 170 0.70 -23.97 8.55
C PRO A 170 0.64 -22.96 9.69
N MET A 171 0.40 -21.68 9.41
CA MET A 171 0.32 -20.66 10.46
C MET A 171 -0.96 -20.79 11.28
N MET A 172 -2.06 -21.16 10.63
CA MET A 172 -3.35 -21.43 11.24
C MET A 172 -3.78 -22.87 10.98
N GLN A 173 -4.61 -23.42 11.86
CA GLN A 173 -5.17 -24.75 11.69
C GLN A 173 -6.19 -24.80 10.54
N PRO A 174 -6.30 -25.92 9.80
CA PRO A 174 -7.36 -26.13 8.83
C PRO A 174 -8.75 -26.13 9.48
N THR A 175 -9.74 -25.55 8.80
CA THR A 175 -11.13 -25.55 9.27
C THR A 175 -11.87 -26.78 8.75
N LYS A 176 -12.52 -27.51 9.65
CA LYS A 176 -13.35 -28.67 9.30
C LYS A 176 -14.78 -28.23 9.00
N ILE A 177 -15.28 -28.57 7.82
CA ILE A 177 -16.68 -28.33 7.39
C ILE A 177 -17.26 -29.67 6.94
N GLY A 178 -18.18 -30.20 7.75
CA GLY A 178 -18.70 -31.56 7.57
C GLY A 178 -17.58 -32.61 7.70
N THR A 179 -17.41 -33.43 6.67
CA THR A 179 -16.38 -34.48 6.61
C THR A 179 -15.06 -34.02 6.00
N LYS A 180 -15.02 -32.81 5.42
CA LYS A 180 -13.85 -32.27 4.73
C LYS A 180 -13.17 -31.19 5.58
N SER A 181 -11.88 -30.97 5.30
CA SER A 181 -11.11 -29.86 5.85
C SER A 181 -10.73 -28.89 4.75
N TYR A 182 -10.64 -27.62 5.10
CA TYR A 182 -10.33 -26.54 4.18
C TYR A 182 -9.29 -25.59 4.78
N VAL A 183 -8.50 -25.00 3.90
CA VAL A 183 -7.51 -23.97 4.17
C VAL A 183 -7.70 -22.81 3.20
N ASP A 184 -6.87 -21.78 3.38
CA ASP A 184 -6.94 -20.53 2.64
C ASP A 184 -7.08 -20.71 1.12
N GLY A 185 -7.96 -19.93 0.48
CA GLY A 185 -8.12 -19.99 -0.98
C GLY A 185 -6.87 -19.55 -1.75
N GLY A 186 -5.98 -18.79 -1.12
CA GLY A 186 -4.76 -18.24 -1.70
C GLY A 186 -3.75 -19.29 -2.15
N TYR A 187 -3.83 -20.54 -1.67
CA TYR A 187 -3.00 -21.64 -2.20
C TYR A 187 -3.33 -21.99 -3.64
N HIS A 188 -4.53 -21.64 -4.11
CA HIS A 188 -4.95 -21.92 -5.48
C HIS A 188 -5.24 -20.65 -6.27
N ASP A 189 -6.00 -19.72 -5.71
CA ASP A 189 -6.27 -18.43 -6.32
C ASP A 189 -6.50 -17.32 -5.29
N ASN A 190 -5.52 -16.42 -5.18
CA ASN A 190 -5.56 -15.29 -4.27
C ASN A 190 -6.49 -14.17 -4.76
N ILE A 191 -6.82 -14.11 -6.06
CA ILE A 191 -7.66 -13.05 -6.64
C ILE A 191 -8.76 -13.73 -7.49
N PRO A 192 -9.92 -14.07 -6.90
CA PRO A 192 -10.90 -14.97 -7.52
C PRO A 192 -11.80 -14.27 -8.55
N ILE A 193 -11.20 -13.78 -9.63
CA ILE A 193 -11.89 -13.13 -10.76
C ILE A 193 -12.78 -14.13 -11.51
N ASP A 194 -12.38 -15.40 -11.58
CA ASP A 194 -13.13 -16.44 -12.27
C ASP A 194 -14.52 -16.67 -11.65
N LEU A 195 -14.63 -16.56 -10.32
CA LEU A 195 -15.91 -16.62 -9.61
C LEU A 195 -16.84 -15.48 -10.01
N ALA A 196 -16.30 -14.27 -10.22
CA ALA A 196 -17.07 -13.14 -10.68
C ALA A 196 -17.55 -13.32 -12.13
N ILE A 197 -16.69 -13.87 -13.00
CA ILE A 197 -17.04 -14.23 -14.37
C ILE A 197 -18.17 -15.26 -14.39
N LYS A 198 -18.13 -16.29 -13.53
CA LYS A 198 -19.19 -17.31 -13.43
C LYS A 198 -20.56 -16.70 -13.10
N LYS A 199 -20.61 -15.61 -12.33
CA LYS A 199 -21.84 -14.86 -12.01
C LYS A 199 -22.17 -13.76 -13.02
N GLY A 200 -21.51 -13.75 -14.18
CA GLY A 200 -21.83 -12.89 -15.33
C GLY A 200 -21.26 -11.48 -15.26
N ALA A 201 -20.23 -11.24 -14.44
CA ALA A 201 -19.60 -9.92 -14.35
C ALA A 201 -18.92 -9.50 -15.66
N THR A 202 -19.08 -8.23 -16.03
CA THR A 202 -18.46 -7.58 -17.19
C THR A 202 -17.50 -6.45 -16.80
N ASP A 203 -17.56 -6.01 -15.54
CA ASP A 203 -16.76 -4.92 -15.01
C ASP A 203 -16.17 -5.37 -13.69
N PHE A 204 -14.87 -5.16 -13.51
CA PHE A 204 -14.13 -5.72 -12.37
C PHE A 204 -13.39 -4.61 -11.64
N ILE A 205 -13.69 -4.46 -10.36
CA ILE A 205 -12.89 -3.68 -9.42
C ILE A 205 -12.09 -4.71 -8.62
N VAL A 206 -10.81 -4.83 -8.94
CA VAL A 206 -9.92 -5.85 -8.37
C VAL A 206 -9.05 -5.21 -7.30
N VAL A 207 -9.16 -5.67 -6.06
CA VAL A 207 -8.43 -5.12 -4.91
C VAL A 207 -7.34 -6.09 -4.48
N ASP A 208 -6.10 -5.79 -4.87
CA ASP A 208 -4.91 -6.59 -4.55
C ASP A 208 -4.12 -5.98 -3.39
N VAL A 209 -4.23 -6.62 -2.23
CA VAL A 209 -3.46 -6.28 -1.02
C VAL A 209 -2.09 -6.97 -0.97
N LYS A 210 -1.68 -7.63 -2.07
CA LYS A 210 -0.40 -8.33 -2.25
C LYS A 210 -0.18 -9.39 -1.17
N GLY A 211 -1.21 -10.19 -0.91
CA GLY A 211 -1.14 -11.30 0.03
C GLY A 211 -0.24 -12.44 -0.44
N PRO A 212 0.08 -13.37 0.47
CA PRO A 212 0.79 -14.59 0.12
C PRO A 212 -0.16 -15.51 -0.65
N GLY A 213 0.27 -16.05 -1.79
CA GLY A 213 -0.56 -17.00 -2.55
C GLY A 213 -0.29 -16.98 -4.04
N ILE A 214 -1.01 -17.85 -4.76
CA ILE A 214 -0.96 -17.93 -6.22
C ILE A 214 -1.99 -16.97 -6.79
N THR A 215 -1.55 -15.99 -7.59
CA THR A 215 -2.47 -15.17 -8.38
C THR A 215 -2.59 -15.77 -9.77
N ARG A 216 -3.77 -16.29 -10.11
CA ARG A 216 -3.98 -16.91 -11.42
C ARG A 216 -4.24 -15.84 -12.48
N ARG A 217 -3.68 -16.04 -13.67
CA ARG A 217 -4.02 -15.23 -14.84
C ARG A 217 -5.34 -15.72 -15.42
N VAL A 218 -6.40 -14.94 -15.20
CA VAL A 218 -7.74 -15.20 -15.76
C VAL A 218 -7.97 -14.26 -16.94
N LYS A 219 -8.44 -14.80 -18.06
CA LYS A 219 -8.87 -13.98 -19.21
C LYS A 219 -10.27 -13.46 -18.94
N VAL A 220 -10.40 -12.14 -18.78
CA VAL A 220 -11.70 -11.48 -18.66
C VAL A 220 -12.46 -11.50 -20.01
N PRO A 221 -13.80 -11.43 -19.98
CA PRO A 221 -14.62 -11.37 -21.21
C PRO A 221 -14.21 -10.21 -22.13
N THR A 222 -14.43 -10.38 -23.44
CA THR A 222 -14.15 -9.32 -24.41
C THR A 222 -15.06 -8.11 -24.15
N GLY A 223 -14.49 -6.91 -24.08
CA GLY A 223 -15.21 -5.69 -23.75
C GLY A 223 -15.37 -5.44 -22.24
N ALA A 224 -14.82 -6.30 -21.39
CA ALA A 224 -14.80 -6.06 -19.95
C ALA A 224 -13.87 -4.90 -19.57
N THR A 225 -14.22 -4.18 -18.51
CA THR A 225 -13.30 -3.20 -17.88
C THR A 225 -12.71 -3.79 -16.61
N VAL A 226 -11.45 -3.45 -16.33
CA VAL A 226 -10.76 -3.87 -15.12
C VAL A 226 -10.11 -2.65 -14.49
N CYS A 227 -10.52 -2.32 -13.27
CA CYS A 227 -9.89 -1.35 -12.41
C CYS A 227 -9.11 -2.10 -11.32
N GLU A 228 -7.78 -2.09 -11.41
CA GLU A 228 -6.92 -2.70 -10.40
C GLU A 228 -6.53 -1.67 -9.33
N LEU A 229 -6.88 -1.95 -8.09
CA LEU A 229 -6.54 -1.16 -6.91
C LEU A 229 -5.52 -1.94 -6.07
N SER A 230 -4.35 -1.34 -5.86
CA SER A 230 -3.31 -1.90 -5.01
C SER A 230 -2.39 -0.79 -4.51
N SER A 231 -1.85 -0.95 -3.30
CA SER A 231 -0.97 0.08 -2.76
C SER A 231 0.49 -0.08 -3.16
N LYS A 232 1.14 1.06 -3.41
CA LYS A 232 2.60 1.16 -3.50
C LYS A 232 3.27 1.19 -2.13
N TRP A 233 2.53 1.62 -1.11
CA TRP A 233 2.98 1.63 0.27
C TRP A 233 3.01 0.21 0.85
N SER A 234 3.79 0.03 1.91
CA SER A 234 3.70 -1.20 2.68
C SER A 234 2.40 -1.21 3.46
N LEU A 235 1.61 -2.26 3.29
CA LEU A 235 0.38 -2.49 4.07
C LEU A 235 0.66 -3.21 5.40
N GLY A 236 1.93 -3.39 5.76
CA GLY A 236 2.36 -4.08 6.99
C GLY A 236 2.61 -5.58 6.81
N THR A 237 2.74 -6.27 7.94
CA THR A 237 2.95 -7.73 8.01
C THR A 237 1.62 -8.46 7.97
N ILE A 238 1.55 -9.60 7.29
CA ILE A 238 0.30 -10.34 7.02
C ILE A 238 -0.39 -10.85 8.30
N LEU A 239 0.38 -11.23 9.32
CA LEU A 239 -0.12 -11.91 10.53
C LEU A 239 0.12 -11.10 11.82
N LEU A 240 0.45 -9.81 11.68
CA LEU A 240 0.49 -8.87 12.80
C LEU A 240 -0.60 -7.84 12.57
N PHE A 241 -1.62 -7.90 13.42
CA PHE A 241 -2.78 -7.02 13.40
C PHE A 241 -2.60 -5.90 14.42
N ASP A 242 -2.89 -4.68 13.97
CA ASP A 242 -2.66 -3.43 14.69
C ASP A 242 -3.65 -2.38 14.18
N GLY A 243 -4.42 -1.78 15.09
CA GLY A 243 -5.43 -0.77 14.77
C GLY A 243 -4.85 0.46 14.08
N ALA A 244 -3.73 0.99 14.58
CA ALA A 244 -3.07 2.15 14.00
C ALA A 244 -2.54 1.88 12.58
N ARG A 245 -2.01 0.67 12.32
CA ARG A 245 -1.67 0.24 10.96
C ARG A 245 -2.92 0.11 10.07
N SER A 246 -4.02 -0.39 10.63
CA SER A 246 -5.26 -0.60 9.89
C SER A 246 -5.88 0.73 9.46
N GLU A 247 -5.89 1.74 10.32
CA GLU A 247 -6.33 3.11 10.00
C GLU A 247 -5.53 3.70 8.82
N LEU A 248 -4.20 3.55 8.83
CA LEU A 248 -3.35 3.96 7.72
C LEU A 248 -3.74 3.24 6.43
N ASN A 249 -3.93 1.92 6.47
CA ASN A 249 -4.28 1.12 5.31
C ASN A 249 -5.66 1.49 4.75
N ILE A 250 -6.65 1.74 5.61
CA ILE A 250 -7.99 2.24 5.24
C ILE A 250 -7.84 3.56 4.48
N GLY A 251 -7.10 4.51 5.06
CA GLY A 251 -6.86 5.80 4.41
C GLY A 251 -6.16 5.67 3.05
N LEU A 252 -5.20 4.77 2.92
CA LEU A 252 -4.55 4.47 1.63
C LEU A 252 -5.53 3.90 0.61
N GLY A 253 -6.38 2.95 1.01
CA GLY A 253 -7.42 2.36 0.14
C GLY A 253 -8.42 3.39 -0.37
N TYR A 254 -8.84 4.29 0.52
CA TYR A 254 -9.74 5.39 0.19
C TYR A 254 -9.11 6.32 -0.86
N LEU A 255 -7.91 6.84 -0.58
CA LEU A 255 -7.25 7.79 -1.47
C LEU A 255 -6.84 7.18 -2.82
N GLU A 256 -6.41 5.90 -2.83
CA GLU A 256 -6.08 5.21 -4.08
C GLU A 256 -7.32 4.93 -4.94
N THR A 257 -8.47 4.69 -4.30
CA THR A 257 -9.76 4.59 -5.01
C THR A 257 -10.11 5.93 -5.66
N LEU A 258 -10.05 7.03 -4.92
CA LEU A 258 -10.31 8.36 -5.49
C LEU A 258 -9.36 8.72 -6.65
N LYS A 259 -8.08 8.32 -6.56
CA LYS A 259 -7.12 8.46 -7.67
C LYS A 259 -7.50 7.63 -8.88
N ALA A 260 -7.89 6.37 -8.70
CA ALA A 260 -8.28 5.47 -9.79
C ALA A 260 -9.48 6.00 -10.58
N TYR A 261 -10.40 6.71 -9.91
CA TYR A 261 -11.56 7.37 -10.53
C TYR A 261 -11.33 8.84 -10.88
N GLY A 262 -10.08 9.31 -10.90
CA GLY A 262 -9.69 10.64 -11.39
C GLY A 262 -10.12 11.82 -10.53
N LYS A 263 -10.54 11.58 -9.28
CA LYS A 263 -10.85 12.65 -8.32
C LYS A 263 -9.60 13.30 -7.74
N LEU A 264 -8.52 12.53 -7.64
CA LEU A 264 -7.23 12.97 -7.14
C LEU A 264 -6.11 12.60 -8.13
N GLN A 265 -4.97 13.27 -7.99
CA GLN A 265 -3.75 13.00 -8.75
C GLN A 265 -2.58 12.59 -7.84
N GLY A 266 -1.50 12.12 -8.45
CA GLY A 266 -0.30 11.66 -7.77
C GLY A 266 -0.10 10.15 -7.87
N SER A 267 1.04 9.68 -7.37
CA SER A 267 1.40 8.26 -7.36
C SER A 267 1.46 7.71 -5.94
N TRP A 268 2.47 8.12 -5.19
CA TRP A 268 2.67 7.80 -3.78
C TRP A 268 1.80 8.65 -2.86
N TYR A 269 1.63 9.93 -3.19
CA TYR A 269 0.77 10.85 -2.46
C TYR A 269 -0.48 11.19 -3.26
N SER A 270 -1.37 11.96 -2.66
CA SER A 270 -2.65 12.33 -3.22
C SER A 270 -2.79 13.85 -3.21
N PHE A 271 -3.02 14.42 -4.38
CA PHE A 271 -3.11 15.85 -4.61
C PHE A 271 -4.44 16.23 -5.26
N GLU A 272 -4.91 17.43 -4.97
CA GLU A 272 -6.02 18.05 -5.68
C GLU A 272 -5.67 18.26 -7.16
N ASN A 273 -6.66 18.06 -8.05
CA ASN A 273 -6.45 18.09 -9.51
C ASN A 273 -5.89 19.44 -10.03
N ASP A 274 -6.31 20.55 -9.44
CA ASP A 274 -5.96 21.90 -9.94
C ASP A 274 -4.52 22.29 -9.60
N SER A 275 -3.97 21.72 -8.53
CA SER A 275 -2.63 22.07 -8.04
C SER A 275 -1.50 21.53 -8.96
N PHE A 276 -1.78 20.51 -9.77
CA PHE A 276 -0.74 19.80 -10.54
C PHE A 276 -0.14 20.59 -11.70
N LYS A 277 -0.97 21.23 -12.53
CA LYS A 277 -0.49 21.96 -13.72
C LYS A 277 0.36 23.17 -13.33
N ALA A 278 -0.08 23.89 -12.30
CA ALA A 278 0.66 25.01 -11.74
C ALA A 278 2.03 24.57 -11.23
N HIS A 279 2.08 23.50 -10.44
CA HIS A 279 3.33 22.97 -9.92
C HIS A 279 4.30 22.52 -11.01
N GLN A 280 3.81 21.80 -12.03
CA GLN A 280 4.66 21.34 -13.13
C GLN A 280 5.34 22.52 -13.85
N LYS A 281 4.61 23.60 -14.12
CA LYS A 281 5.15 24.82 -14.74
C LYS A 281 6.24 25.42 -13.85
N ILE A 282 5.94 25.64 -12.57
CA ILE A 282 6.88 26.22 -11.60
C ILE A 282 8.14 25.36 -11.50
N PHE A 283 8.00 24.04 -11.35
CA PHE A 283 9.12 23.09 -11.28
C PHE A 283 10.04 23.22 -12.49
N TYR A 284 9.50 23.21 -13.72
CA TYR A 284 10.31 23.28 -14.92
C TYR A 284 11.00 24.63 -15.11
N GLU A 285 10.31 25.74 -14.81
CA GLU A 285 10.87 27.08 -14.91
C GLU A 285 12.01 27.29 -13.91
N THR A 286 11.81 26.88 -12.66
CA THR A 286 12.82 27.04 -11.61
C THR A 286 13.98 26.07 -11.77
N THR A 287 13.74 24.83 -12.20
CA THR A 287 14.81 23.87 -12.58
C THR A 287 15.64 24.42 -13.74
N ARG A 288 14.99 24.99 -14.77
CA ARG A 288 15.71 25.59 -15.90
C ARG A 288 16.55 26.78 -15.47
N LYS A 289 16.01 27.67 -14.64
CA LYS A 289 16.76 28.80 -14.06
C LYS A 289 17.97 28.30 -13.26
N LEU A 290 17.79 27.28 -12.41
CA LEU A 290 18.87 26.69 -11.61
C LEU A 290 19.98 26.10 -12.48
N ILE A 291 19.62 25.34 -13.53
CA ILE A 291 20.59 24.73 -14.45
C ILE A 291 21.29 25.78 -15.33
N HIS A 292 20.70 26.95 -15.58
CA HIS A 292 21.26 27.93 -16.51
C HIS A 292 21.73 29.23 -15.84
N SER A 293 21.62 29.35 -14.52
CA SER A 293 22.04 30.56 -13.79
C SER A 293 23.56 30.77 -13.83
N ASP A 294 24.32 29.68 -13.97
CA ASP A 294 25.78 29.71 -14.10
C ASP A 294 26.22 28.62 -15.08
N LYS A 295 26.60 29.03 -16.30
CA LYS A 295 26.93 28.11 -17.39
C LYS A 295 28.22 27.31 -17.13
N GLU A 296 29.10 27.80 -16.26
CA GLU A 296 30.36 27.13 -15.92
C GLU A 296 30.22 26.25 -14.66
N SER A 297 29.05 26.24 -14.01
CA SER A 297 28.83 25.43 -12.83
C SER A 297 28.82 23.93 -13.12
N PHE A 298 29.31 23.15 -12.16
CA PHE A 298 29.20 21.69 -12.17
C PHE A 298 27.75 21.19 -12.37
N LEU A 299 26.78 21.85 -11.73
CA LEU A 299 25.37 21.45 -11.84
C LEU A 299 24.89 21.53 -13.28
N THR A 300 25.24 22.61 -13.98
CA THR A 300 24.92 22.82 -15.38
C THR A 300 25.53 21.73 -16.24
N SER A 301 26.84 21.51 -16.14
CA SER A 301 27.52 20.50 -16.96
C SER A 301 27.01 19.09 -16.67
N TYR A 302 26.82 18.73 -15.40
CA TYR A 302 26.35 17.40 -15.00
C TYR A 302 24.90 17.14 -15.42
N LEU A 303 23.98 18.08 -15.16
CA LEU A 303 22.55 17.88 -15.46
C LEU A 303 22.20 18.09 -16.93
N THR A 304 23.07 18.72 -17.73
CA THR A 304 22.88 18.85 -19.19
C THR A 304 23.52 17.71 -19.98
N ASP A 305 24.43 16.93 -19.38
CA ASP A 305 25.01 15.75 -20.00
C ASP A 305 23.97 14.65 -20.27
N LYS A 306 23.93 14.15 -21.51
CA LYS A 306 22.90 13.22 -21.99
C LYS A 306 23.01 11.84 -21.35
N ASP A 307 24.23 11.40 -21.02
CA ASP A 307 24.44 10.09 -20.41
C ASP A 307 24.06 10.11 -18.93
N THR A 308 24.40 11.19 -18.25
CA THR A 308 23.99 11.49 -16.88
C THR A 308 22.47 11.56 -16.76
N GLN A 309 21.79 12.30 -17.65
CA GLN A 309 20.32 12.35 -17.67
C GLN A 309 19.70 10.96 -17.84
N ARG A 310 20.22 10.14 -18.74
CA ARG A 310 19.75 8.76 -18.95
C ARG A 310 19.97 7.89 -17.71
N PHE A 311 21.12 8.01 -17.07
CA PHE A 311 21.45 7.31 -15.84
C PHE A 311 20.50 7.70 -14.69
N LEU A 312 20.36 9.00 -14.42
CA LEU A 312 19.50 9.55 -13.38
C LEU A 312 18.03 9.15 -13.60
N LEU A 313 17.53 9.26 -14.83
CA LEU A 313 16.17 8.88 -15.16
C LEU A 313 15.92 7.38 -14.96
N LYS A 314 16.89 6.52 -15.32
CA LYS A 314 16.80 5.07 -15.06
C LYS A 314 16.70 4.79 -13.56
N LYS A 315 17.55 5.44 -12.74
CA LYS A 315 17.53 5.29 -11.28
C LYS A 315 16.23 5.81 -10.68
N LEU A 316 15.75 6.96 -11.14
CA LEU A 316 14.49 7.56 -10.69
C LEU A 316 13.30 6.64 -10.98
N ARG A 317 13.21 6.06 -12.19
CA ARG A 317 12.15 5.09 -12.55
C ARG A 317 12.13 3.86 -11.65
N LEU A 318 13.31 3.33 -11.31
CA LEU A 318 13.45 2.18 -10.41
C LEU A 318 12.95 2.52 -9.00
N SER A 319 13.36 3.66 -8.44
CA SER A 319 12.95 4.09 -7.10
C SER A 319 11.48 4.49 -7.03
N PHE A 320 10.95 5.11 -8.10
CA PHE A 320 9.57 5.54 -8.19
C PHE A 320 8.59 4.39 -8.42
N LYS A 321 9.08 3.23 -8.87
CA LYS A 321 8.27 2.05 -9.23
C LYS A 321 7.16 2.41 -10.24
N GLY A 322 7.53 3.14 -11.28
CA GLY A 322 6.56 3.65 -12.26
C GLY A 322 7.21 4.29 -13.47
N ARG A 323 6.37 4.63 -14.45
CA ARG A 323 6.81 5.40 -15.62
C ARG A 323 7.17 6.81 -15.17
N VAL A 324 8.37 7.27 -15.54
CA VAL A 324 8.77 8.65 -15.35
C VAL A 324 9.10 9.24 -16.71
N GLY A 325 8.16 10.01 -17.27
CA GLY A 325 8.30 10.79 -18.48
C GLY A 325 8.38 12.29 -18.19
N LYS A 326 8.18 13.11 -19.21
CA LYS A 326 8.18 14.58 -19.08
C LYS A 326 7.03 15.08 -18.21
N ARG A 327 5.92 14.35 -18.08
CA ARG A 327 4.84 14.78 -17.19
C ARG A 327 5.16 14.42 -15.75
N GLU A 328 5.76 13.26 -15.55
CA GLU A 328 5.94 12.65 -14.24
C GLU A 328 7.21 13.06 -13.51
N LEU A 329 8.20 13.61 -14.21
CA LEU A 329 9.49 13.97 -13.61
C LEU A 329 9.36 14.89 -12.39
N SER A 330 8.55 15.94 -12.52
CA SER A 330 8.33 16.93 -11.45
C SER A 330 7.82 16.28 -10.17
N PHE A 331 6.69 15.57 -10.26
CA PHE A 331 6.08 14.96 -9.09
C PHE A 331 6.81 13.68 -8.63
N ALA A 332 7.54 12.96 -9.50
CA ALA A 332 8.31 11.81 -9.07
C ALA A 332 9.41 12.18 -8.08
N ILE A 333 10.14 13.29 -8.32
CA ILE A 333 11.16 13.78 -7.38
C ILE A 333 10.49 14.35 -6.12
N HIS A 334 9.41 15.12 -6.30
CA HIS A 334 8.62 15.70 -5.22
C HIS A 334 8.10 14.64 -4.23
N GLU A 335 7.36 13.65 -4.72
CA GLU A 335 6.78 12.58 -3.91
C GLU A 335 7.84 11.66 -3.32
N LEU A 336 8.93 11.35 -4.06
CA LEU A 336 10.01 10.56 -3.48
C LEU A 336 10.70 11.31 -2.34
N THR A 337 10.85 12.63 -2.44
CA THR A 337 11.38 13.46 -1.35
C THR A 337 10.49 13.35 -0.12
N GLY A 338 9.18 13.53 -0.26
CA GLY A 338 8.25 13.35 0.85
C GLY A 338 8.27 11.93 1.42
N LYS A 339 8.37 10.90 0.57
CA LYS A 339 8.49 9.49 1.01
C LYS A 339 9.78 9.23 1.79
N MET A 340 10.90 9.80 1.37
CA MET A 340 12.17 9.71 2.12
C MET A 340 12.02 10.36 3.51
N LEU A 341 11.33 11.49 3.58
CA LEU A 341 11.10 12.25 4.82
C LEU A 341 9.90 11.74 5.65
N ARG A 342 9.21 10.69 5.18
CA ARG A 342 8.02 10.10 5.83
C ARG A 342 6.91 11.13 6.09
N ILE A 343 6.60 11.95 5.09
CA ILE A 343 5.40 12.78 5.11
C ILE A 343 4.16 11.87 5.15
N ASN A 344 3.11 12.30 5.86
CA ASN A 344 1.90 11.48 6.04
C ASN A 344 1.28 11.16 4.66
N PRO A 345 1.18 9.88 4.26
CA PRO A 345 0.64 9.49 2.95
C PRO A 345 -0.89 9.46 2.90
N VAL A 346 -1.56 9.50 4.05
CA VAL A 346 -3.02 9.53 4.19
C VAL A 346 -3.47 10.96 4.43
N LYS A 347 -3.23 11.80 3.43
CA LYS A 347 -3.70 13.18 3.41
C LYS A 347 -3.81 13.65 1.96
N ILE A 348 -4.83 14.44 1.68
CA ILE A 348 -4.96 15.17 0.42
C ILE A 348 -4.19 16.48 0.58
N TYR A 349 -3.27 16.75 -0.34
CA TYR A 349 -2.42 17.93 -0.29
C TYR A 349 -2.70 18.89 -1.46
N SER A 350 -2.59 20.18 -1.20
CA SER A 350 -2.11 21.11 -2.23
C SER A 350 -0.59 20.99 -2.40
N PHE A 351 -0.04 21.37 -3.55
CA PHE A 351 1.41 21.28 -3.75
C PHE A 351 2.20 22.18 -2.79
N ASP A 352 1.65 23.35 -2.43
CA ASP A 352 2.29 24.27 -1.50
C ASP A 352 2.28 23.72 -0.08
N GLU A 353 1.16 23.13 0.35
CA GLU A 353 1.06 22.45 1.64
C GLU A 353 2.06 21.30 1.74
N PHE A 354 2.19 20.49 0.68
CA PHE A 354 3.17 19.40 0.66
C PHE A 354 4.62 19.91 0.70
N ASN A 355 4.92 20.98 -0.04
CA ASN A 355 6.24 21.63 0.00
C ASN A 355 6.58 22.12 1.41
N GLN A 356 5.63 22.76 2.08
CA GLN A 356 5.82 23.22 3.47
C GLN A 356 6.04 22.06 4.42
N ALA A 357 5.27 20.97 4.27
CA ALA A 357 5.46 19.76 5.06
C ALA A 357 6.85 19.14 4.84
N VAL A 358 7.31 19.09 3.58
CA VAL A 358 8.66 18.61 3.20
C VAL A 358 9.75 19.48 3.81
N ILE A 359 9.67 20.81 3.69
CA ILE A 359 10.67 21.74 4.23
C ILE A 359 10.72 21.63 5.75
N THR A 360 9.56 21.73 6.42
CA THR A 360 9.46 21.66 7.88
C THR A 360 10.06 20.36 8.42
N LYS A 361 9.70 19.22 7.82
CA LYS A 361 10.23 17.92 8.23
C LYS A 361 11.74 17.81 7.97
N PHE A 362 12.20 18.31 6.82
CA PHE A 362 13.60 18.30 6.46
C PHE A 362 14.44 19.15 7.42
N GLU A 363 14.02 20.37 7.74
CA GLU A 363 14.72 21.27 8.67
C GLU A 363 14.80 20.68 10.08
N LYS A 364 13.70 20.07 10.55
CA LYS A 364 13.70 19.35 11.83
C LYS A 364 14.76 18.25 11.86
N ILE A 365 14.79 17.39 10.84
CA ILE A 365 15.77 16.30 10.74
C ILE A 365 17.21 16.83 10.59
N ALA A 366 17.42 17.85 9.76
CA ALA A 366 18.73 18.45 9.53
C ALA A 366 19.29 19.13 10.80
N SER A 367 18.44 19.74 11.62
CA SER A 367 18.85 20.41 12.86
C SER A 367 19.26 19.43 13.98
N GLN A 368 18.79 18.18 13.93
CA GLN A 368 18.95 17.24 15.04
C GLN A 368 20.06 16.20 14.84
N ILE A 369 20.68 16.09 13.65
CA ILE A 369 21.81 15.22 13.23
C ILE A 369 22.03 13.93 14.09
N ASP A 370 20.95 13.30 14.54
CA ASP A 370 20.98 12.00 15.17
C ASP A 370 19.93 11.12 14.49
N SER A 371 20.34 9.90 14.17
CA SER A 371 19.57 8.99 13.32
C SER A 371 18.36 8.38 14.02
N THR A 372 18.29 8.51 15.34
CA THR A 372 17.15 8.14 16.20
C THR A 372 15.91 8.99 15.91
N THR A 373 16.06 10.22 15.43
CA THR A 373 14.95 11.16 15.24
C THR A 373 13.99 10.75 14.10
N LEU A 374 14.44 10.02 13.08
CA LEU A 374 13.55 9.57 11.98
C LEU A 374 12.44 8.60 12.46
N PHE A 375 12.64 7.96 13.62
CA PHE A 375 11.69 7.07 14.27
C PHE A 375 10.85 7.79 15.32
N GLU A 376 11.45 8.68 16.12
CA GLU A 376 10.72 9.53 17.08
C GLU A 376 9.70 10.44 16.40
N LEU A 377 9.84 10.65 15.09
CA LEU A 377 8.98 11.49 14.27
C LEU A 377 7.91 10.75 13.47
N ASP A 378 7.78 9.43 13.64
CA ASP A 378 6.61 8.71 13.15
C ASP A 378 5.57 8.63 14.28
N GLU A 379 4.73 9.66 14.34
CA GLU A 379 3.74 9.87 15.39
C GLU A 379 2.63 8.80 15.42
N SER A 380 2.58 7.92 14.43
CA SER A 380 1.43 7.03 14.23
C SER A 380 1.42 5.78 15.13
N ASN A 381 2.43 5.57 15.99
CA ASN A 381 2.56 4.42 16.91
C ASN A 381 2.24 3.03 16.31
N ARG A 382 2.40 2.86 14.99
CA ARG A 382 1.97 1.66 14.24
C ARG A 382 3.05 0.59 14.21
N ILE A 383 2.66 -0.68 14.13
CA ILE A 383 3.63 -1.76 13.92
C ILE A 383 4.22 -1.67 12.51
N TYR A 384 5.55 -1.64 12.43
CA TYR A 384 6.30 -1.66 11.18
C TYR A 384 6.47 -3.09 10.64
N SER A 385 6.35 -3.23 9.33
CA SER A 385 6.79 -4.43 8.61
C SER A 385 8.31 -4.58 8.63
N GLY A 386 8.81 -5.79 8.37
CA GLY A 386 10.24 -6.05 8.28
C GLY A 386 10.96 -5.16 7.25
N ASP A 387 10.33 -4.89 6.10
CA ASP A 387 10.89 -4.00 5.07
C ASP A 387 10.96 -2.54 5.54
N GLU A 388 9.95 -2.07 6.29
CA GLU A 388 9.95 -0.73 6.87
C GLU A 388 11.04 -0.61 7.94
N TRP A 389 11.19 -1.61 8.82
CA TRP A 389 12.30 -1.65 9.78
C TRP A 389 13.66 -1.65 9.10
N LEU A 390 13.85 -2.46 8.05
CA LEU A 390 15.11 -2.51 7.30
C LEU A 390 15.41 -1.18 6.60
N ALA A 391 14.41 -0.57 5.96
CA ALA A 391 14.56 0.75 5.36
C ALA A 391 14.97 1.79 6.41
N ALA A 392 14.33 1.74 7.57
CA ALA A 392 14.60 2.65 8.66
C ALA A 392 16.00 2.45 9.28
N TYR A 393 16.41 1.20 9.51
CA TYR A 393 17.76 0.85 9.94
C TYR A 393 18.83 1.32 8.93
N SER A 394 18.53 1.21 7.62
CA SER A 394 19.46 1.70 6.57
C SER A 394 19.70 3.21 6.63
N GLU A 395 18.73 3.99 7.13
CA GLU A 395 18.86 5.43 7.33
C GLU A 395 19.68 5.80 8.60
N MET A 396 19.92 4.84 9.50
CA MET A 396 20.83 5.05 10.63
C MET A 396 22.30 4.97 10.19
N LEU A 397 22.61 4.15 9.19
CA LEU A 397 23.98 3.85 8.78
C LEU A 397 24.64 4.99 7.99
N PRO A 398 25.87 5.42 8.35
CA PRO A 398 26.65 6.41 7.60
C PRO A 398 26.86 5.99 6.14
N PHE A 399 26.79 6.95 5.21
CA PHE A 399 26.96 6.76 3.75
C PHE A 399 25.96 5.81 3.07
N ILE A 400 25.10 5.12 3.83
CA ILE A 400 23.97 4.32 3.34
C ILE A 400 22.69 5.15 3.39
N SER A 401 22.49 5.95 4.43
CA SER A 401 21.34 6.83 4.56
C SER A 401 21.17 7.77 3.36
N ASN A 402 19.98 7.77 2.75
CA ASN A 402 19.65 8.74 1.72
C ASN A 402 19.41 10.11 2.34
N VAL A 403 18.89 10.19 3.56
CA VAL A 403 18.65 11.45 4.26
C VAL A 403 19.97 12.15 4.56
N LYS A 404 20.92 11.48 5.22
CA LYS A 404 22.25 12.05 5.53
C LYS A 404 23.00 12.45 4.25
N MET A 405 22.88 11.64 3.19
CA MET A 405 23.46 11.99 1.89
C MET A 405 22.77 13.18 1.22
N THR A 406 21.46 13.35 1.40
CA THR A 406 20.71 14.50 0.90
C THR A 406 21.14 15.77 1.61
N VAL A 407 21.27 15.74 2.95
CA VAL A 407 21.79 16.86 3.74
C VAL A 407 23.20 17.23 3.28
N TYR A 408 24.09 16.24 3.17
CA TYR A 408 25.44 16.45 2.65
C TYR A 408 25.43 17.14 1.28
N PHE A 409 24.66 16.61 0.32
CA PHE A 409 24.59 17.23 -1.01
C PHE A 409 24.00 18.64 -0.97
N LEU A 410 22.99 18.89 -0.14
CA LEU A 410 22.37 20.21 -0.01
C LEU A 410 23.36 21.25 0.54
N GLU A 411 24.10 20.91 1.60
CA GLU A 411 25.16 21.79 2.13
C GLU A 411 26.20 22.12 1.07
N GLN A 412 26.58 21.14 0.24
CA GLN A 412 27.51 21.37 -0.86
C GLN A 412 26.95 22.31 -1.94
N LEU A 413 25.64 22.26 -2.20
CA LEU A 413 24.95 23.16 -3.14
C LEU A 413 24.79 24.58 -2.57
N GLU A 414 24.62 24.72 -1.26
CA GLU A 414 24.48 26.00 -0.56
C GLU A 414 25.82 26.71 -0.39
N GLN A 415 26.89 25.99 -0.04
CA GLN A 415 28.18 26.60 0.25
C GLN A 415 28.92 27.14 -0.98
N HIS A 416 28.75 26.57 -2.18
CA HIS A 416 29.60 26.90 -3.34
C HIS A 416 28.84 26.86 -4.68
N GLN A 417 28.79 27.99 -5.39
CA GLN A 417 28.66 27.97 -6.86
C GLN A 417 30.03 27.64 -7.47
N ALA A 418 30.05 26.66 -8.38
CA ALA A 418 31.10 26.29 -9.35
C ALA A 418 32.31 25.41 -8.94
N SER A 419 33.05 25.59 -7.84
CA SER A 419 34.44 25.06 -7.80
C SER A 419 34.67 23.64 -7.23
N LEU A 420 33.80 23.08 -6.39
CA LEU A 420 34.18 21.95 -5.49
C LEU A 420 33.51 20.59 -5.76
N LEU A 421 32.66 20.47 -6.79
CA LEU A 421 32.11 19.18 -7.27
C LEU A 421 32.94 18.54 -8.39
N GLN A 422 34.07 19.14 -8.76
CA GLN A 422 35.03 18.58 -9.72
C GLN A 422 35.89 17.42 -9.15
N SER A 423 35.78 17.11 -7.86
CA SER A 423 36.55 16.00 -7.27
C SER A 423 35.93 14.64 -7.66
N LYS A 424 36.75 13.72 -8.18
CA LYS A 424 36.35 12.34 -8.53
C LYS A 424 35.61 11.64 -7.38
N ARG A 425 35.96 11.98 -6.13
CA ARG A 425 35.33 11.44 -4.92
C ARG A 425 33.86 11.86 -4.78
N LYS A 426 33.49 13.09 -5.12
CA LYS A 426 32.10 13.56 -5.00
C LYS A 426 31.23 13.08 -6.17
N GLN A 427 31.77 13.00 -7.38
CA GLN A 427 31.08 12.36 -8.52
C GLN A 427 30.75 10.90 -8.21
N PHE A 428 31.70 10.16 -7.63
CA PHE A 428 31.47 8.79 -7.17
C PHE A 428 30.31 8.70 -6.15
N LEU A 429 30.18 9.66 -5.22
CA LEU A 429 29.07 9.68 -4.27
C LEU A 429 27.72 9.91 -4.97
N ILE A 430 27.65 10.79 -5.98
CA ILE A 430 26.42 11.02 -6.76
C ILE A 430 26.03 9.73 -7.52
N GLU A 431 26.99 9.04 -8.13
CA GLU A 431 26.73 7.76 -8.81
C GLU A 431 26.21 6.67 -7.85
N ARG A 432 26.69 6.66 -6.60
CA ARG A 432 26.24 5.73 -5.56
C ARG A 432 24.89 6.13 -4.96
N LYS A 433 24.59 7.44 -4.90
CA LYS A 433 23.39 8.00 -4.26
C LYS A 433 22.67 9.01 -5.16
N PRO A 434 22.27 8.62 -6.38
CA PRO A 434 21.73 9.55 -7.37
C PRO A 434 20.37 10.14 -6.94
N ILE A 435 19.58 9.36 -6.21
CA ILE A 435 18.27 9.80 -5.72
C ILE A 435 18.40 10.83 -4.60
N ALA A 436 19.30 10.61 -3.64
CA ALA A 436 19.60 11.60 -2.61
C ALA A 436 20.13 12.90 -3.22
N PHE A 437 20.96 12.81 -4.26
CA PHE A 437 21.42 13.98 -5.00
C PHE A 437 20.25 14.74 -5.66
N LEU A 438 19.35 14.04 -6.38
CA LEU A 438 18.17 14.67 -6.99
C LEU A 438 17.25 15.33 -5.95
N MET A 439 17.08 14.70 -4.79
CA MET A 439 16.32 15.26 -3.67
C MET A 439 16.98 16.51 -3.10
N ALA A 440 18.31 16.54 -2.99
CA ALA A 440 19.05 17.72 -2.54
C ALA A 440 18.89 18.89 -3.51
N VAL A 441 18.99 18.63 -4.82
CA VAL A 441 18.72 19.64 -5.87
C VAL A 441 17.29 20.18 -5.75
N TYR A 442 16.32 19.31 -5.51
CA TYR A 442 14.92 19.68 -5.32
C TYR A 442 14.70 20.54 -4.06
N LEU A 443 15.27 20.15 -2.92
CA LEU A 443 15.18 20.91 -1.68
C LEU A 443 15.87 22.28 -1.78
N TYR A 444 17.01 22.35 -2.48
CA TYR A 444 17.70 23.60 -2.76
C TYR A 444 16.82 24.58 -3.55
N GLN A 445 16.11 24.06 -4.56
CA GLN A 445 15.15 24.82 -5.36
C GLN A 445 13.96 25.28 -4.52
N LEU A 446 13.40 24.40 -3.68
CA LEU A 446 12.30 24.74 -2.79
C LEU A 446 12.65 25.85 -1.80
N LYS A 447 13.80 25.74 -1.13
CA LYS A 447 14.29 26.77 -0.22
C LYS A 447 14.39 28.12 -0.94
N LYS A 448 15.05 28.18 -2.10
CA LYS A 448 15.20 29.43 -2.86
C LYS A 448 13.88 30.09 -3.26
N ASN A 449 12.85 29.30 -3.58
CA ASN A 449 11.54 29.84 -3.93
C ASN A 449 10.78 30.36 -2.70
N CYS A 450 10.95 29.75 -1.53
CA CYS A 450 10.32 30.22 -0.29
C CYS A 450 10.91 31.54 0.23
N TYR A 451 12.17 31.85 -0.09
CA TYR A 451 12.82 33.12 0.27
C TYR A 451 12.61 34.26 -0.76
N GLN A 452 11.78 34.04 -1.80
CA GLN A 452 11.48 35.05 -2.84
C GLN A 452 10.06 35.63 -2.77
N HIS A 453 9.28 35.22 -1.77
CA HIS A 453 8.01 35.82 -1.35
C HIS A 453 8.14 36.28 0.09
#